data_AF-A0ABD6Y3V1-F1
#
_entry.id   AF-A0ABD6Y3V1-F1
#
_cell.length_a   1.000
_cell.length_b   1.000
_cell.length_c   1.000
_cell.angle_alpha   90.00
_cell.angle_beta   90.00
_cell.angle_gamma   90.00
#
_symmetry.space_group_name_H-M   'P 1'
#
loop_
_entity.id
_entity.type
_entity.pdbx_description
1 polymer ?
#
loop_
_entity_poly.entity_id
_entity_poly.type
_entity_poly.pdbx_seq_one_letter_code
_entity_poly.pdbx_strand_id
1 'polypeptide(L)' 'MVTVLKKEAYKELKSAIDKRGLKQNYVARRIGITPNYLGQILNGNRKLSAEVALRAAHVLGLPLDIFLDLS' A
#
# COMPACT_ATOMS: atom_id res chain seq x y z
N MET A 1 -18.97 -6.45 4.67
CA MET A 1 -17.62 -6.59 4.11
C MET A 1 -16.65 -6.49 5.27
N VAL A 2 -15.93 -7.58 5.57
CA VAL A 2 -15.03 -7.65 6.72
C VAL A 2 -13.86 -6.69 6.45
N THR A 3 -13.49 -5.85 7.42
CA THR A 3 -12.34 -4.97 7.29
C THR A 3 -11.08 -5.80 7.57
N VAL A 4 -10.59 -6.48 6.54
CA VAL A 4 -9.44 -7.41 6.61
C VAL A 4 -8.09 -6.66 6.58
N LEU A 5 -8.03 -5.33 6.72
CA LEU A 5 -6.76 -4.60 6.62
C LEU A 5 -6.06 -4.51 7.98
N LYS A 6 -4.77 -4.87 8.02
CA LYS A 6 -3.93 -4.65 9.20
C LYS A 6 -3.89 -3.15 9.53
N LYS A 7 -3.98 -2.83 10.83
CA LYS A 7 -4.00 -1.44 11.34
C LYS A 7 -2.86 -0.57 10.79
N GLU A 8 -1.70 -1.19 10.58
CA GLU A 8 -0.45 -0.53 10.16
C GLU A 8 -0.01 -0.94 8.74
N ALA A 9 -0.92 -1.46 7.90
CA ALA A 9 -0.61 -1.94 6.54
C ALA A 9 0.09 -0.90 5.65
N TYR A 10 -0.16 0.40 5.90
CA TYR A 10 0.49 1.50 5.19
C TYR A 10 1.99 1.62 5.52
N LYS A 11 2.43 1.21 6.73
CA LYS A 11 3.85 1.16 7.11
C LYS A 11 4.59 0.06 6.37
N GLU A 12 3.96 -1.09 6.19
CA GLU A 12 4.52 -2.17 5.38
C GLU A 12 4.66 -1.75 3.92
N LEU A 13 3.66 -1.06 3.37
CA LEU A 13 3.73 -0.50 2.03
C LEU A 13 4.90 0.49 1.89
N LYS A 14 5.04 1.40 2.86
CA LYS A 14 6.13 2.36 2.90
C LYS A 14 7.48 1.67 2.95
N SER A 15 7.64 0.70 3.87
CA SER A 15 8.88 -0.08 4.00
C SER A 15 9.23 -0.82 2.72
N ALA A 16 8.26 -1.42 2.04
CA ALA A 16 8.50 -2.13 0.79
C ALA A 16 8.94 -1.20 -0.35
N ILE A 17 8.37 0.01 -0.42
CA ILE A 17 8.78 1.03 -1.39
C ILE A 17 10.22 1.49 -1.10
N ASP A 18 10.52 1.81 0.16
CA ASP A 18 11.80 2.35 0.59
C ASP A 18 12.93 1.31 0.45
N LYS A 19 12.71 0.06 0.89
CA LYS A 19 13.70 -1.05 0.77
C LYS A 19 14.09 -1.36 -0.67
N ARG A 20 13.22 -1.05 -1.63
CA ARG A 20 13.45 -1.29 -3.06
C ARG A 20 13.95 -0.05 -3.79
N GLY A 21 14.15 1.07 -3.09
CA GLY A 21 14.58 2.33 -3.69
C GLY A 21 13.59 2.89 -4.72
N LEU A 22 12.30 2.52 -4.63
CA LEU A 22 11.30 2.93 -5.60
C LEU A 22 10.82 4.34 -5.31
N LYS A 23 10.71 5.17 -6.35
CA LYS A 23 10.09 6.50 -6.22
C LYS A 23 8.59 6.34 -5.95
N GLN A 24 8.06 7.01 -4.92
CA GLN A 24 6.63 6.98 -4.61
C GLN A 24 5.76 7.38 -5.81
N ASN A 25 6.19 8.40 -6.58
CA ASN A 25 5.50 8.81 -7.81
C ASN A 25 5.40 7.69 -8.85
N TYR A 26 6.44 6.86 -8.96
CA TYR A 26 6.46 5.72 -9.87
C TYR A 26 5.48 4.65 -9.40
N VAL A 27 5.51 4.31 -8.11
CA VAL A 27 4.62 3.31 -7.50
C VAL A 27 3.16 3.73 -7.59
N ALA A 28 2.84 5.00 -7.30
CA ALA A 28 1.49 5.54 -7.40
C ALA A 28 0.90 5.35 -8.80
N ARG A 29 1.67 5.70 -9.84
CA ARG A 29 1.25 5.52 -11.24
C ARG A 29 1.03 4.06 -11.59
N ARG A 30 1.88 3.15 -11.11
CA ARG A 30 1.75 1.70 -11.35
C ARG A 30 0.54 1.09 -10.66
N ILE A 31 0.20 1.58 -9.46
CA ILE A 31 -1.03 1.20 -8.73
C ILE A 31 -2.28 1.82 -9.38
N GLY A 32 -2.13 2.92 -10.11
CA GLY A 32 -3.24 3.64 -10.74
C GLY A 32 -3.88 4.68 -9.82
N ILE A 33 -3.09 5.27 -8.92
CA ILE A 33 -3.51 6.35 -8.02
C ILE A 33 -2.62 7.58 -8.18
N THR A 34 -3.06 8.73 -7.67
CA THR A 34 -2.25 9.94 -7.71
C THR A 34 -1.09 9.86 -6.70
N PRO A 35 0.08 10.45 -7.00
CA PRO A 35 1.19 10.48 -6.05
C PRO A 35 0.86 11.16 -4.73
N ASN A 36 0.05 12.22 -4.77
CA ASN A 36 -0.43 12.88 -3.55
C ASN A 36 -1.27 11.93 -2.69
N TYR A 37 -2.19 11.17 -3.30
CA TYR A 37 -3.00 10.20 -2.56
C TYR A 37 -2.14 9.10 -1.94
N LEU A 38 -1.16 8.56 -2.67
CA LEU A 38 -0.20 7.61 -2.10
C LEU A 38 0.58 8.24 -0.93
N GLY A 39 1.10 9.46 -1.08
CA GLY A 39 1.81 10.15 0.01
C GLY A 39 0.96 10.34 1.27
N GLN A 40 -0.31 10.70 1.12
CA GLN A 40 -1.26 10.79 2.24
C GLN A 40 -1.47 9.44 2.94
N ILE A 41 -1.51 8.33 2.18
CA ILE A 41 -1.60 6.98 2.75
C ILE A 41 -0.32 6.62 3.52
N LEU A 42 0.86 6.81 2.91
CA LEU A 42 2.15 6.44 3.50
C LEU A 42 2.49 7.24 4.77
N ASN A 43 1.92 8.44 4.89
CA ASN A 43 2.06 9.28 6.08
C ASN A 43 0.97 9.01 7.15
N GLY A 44 0.02 8.11 6.88
CA GLY A 44 -1.09 7.80 7.80
C GLY A 44 -2.23 8.83 7.81
N ASN A 45 -2.16 9.86 6.97
CA ASN A 45 -3.19 10.90 6.85
C ASN A 45 -4.45 10.39 6.14
N ARG A 46 -4.34 9.32 5.35
CA ARG A 46 -5.47 8.61 4.76
C ARG A 46 -5.37 7.11 4.98
N LYS A 47 -6.52 6.48 5.20
CA LYS A 47 -6.62 5.02 5.28
C LYS A 47 -6.25 4.39 3.95
N LEU A 48 -5.40 3.37 4.01
CA LEU A 48 -5.19 2.43 2.91
C LEU A 48 -6.51 1.70 2.63
N SER A 49 -6.96 1.66 1.38
CA SER A 49 -8.13 0.86 0.99
C SER A 49 -7.72 -0.55 0.59
N ALA A 50 -8.66 -1.50 0.67
CA ALA A 50 -8.41 -2.89 0.28
C ALA A 50 -7.99 -2.97 -1.20
N GLU A 51 -8.63 -2.18 -2.07
CA GLU A 51 -8.28 -2.09 -3.47
C GLU A 51 -6.82 -1.61 -3.69
N VAL A 52 -6.39 -0.55 -2.99
CA VAL A 52 -5.02 -0.05 -3.11
C VAL A 52 -4.03 -1.08 -2.57
N ALA A 53 -4.36 -1.78 -1.48
CA ALA A 53 -3.53 -2.84 -0.93
C ALA A 53 -3.35 -4.02 -1.92
N LEU A 54 -4.44 -4.49 -2.54
CA LEU A 54 -4.40 -5.55 -3.57
C LEU A 54 -3.55 -5.14 -4.77
N ARG A 55 -3.76 -3.92 -5.29
CA ARG A 55 -3.00 -3.39 -6.42
C ARG A 55 -1.52 -3.19 -6.06
N ALA A 56 -1.23 -2.69 -4.86
CA ALA A 56 0.14 -2.52 -4.38
C ALA A 56 0.85 -3.88 -4.25
N ALA A 57 0.19 -4.87 -3.67
CA ALA A 57 0.70 -6.23 -3.59
C ALA A 57 1.02 -6.81 -4.97
N HIS A 58 0.11 -6.67 -5.92
CA HIS A 58 0.32 -7.16 -7.29
C HIS A 58 1.49 -6.43 -7.99
N VAL A 59 1.49 -5.09 -7.96
CA VAL A 59 2.53 -4.27 -8.60
C VAL A 59 3.91 -4.47 -7.99
N LEU A 60 3.96 -4.67 -6.68
CA LEU A 60 5.19 -4.88 -5.94
C LEU A 60 5.50 -6.37 -5.77
N GLY A 61 4.71 -7.31 -6.29
CA GLY A 61 4.91 -8.74 -6.04
C GLY A 61 5.07 -9.07 -4.54
N LEU A 62 4.28 -8.41 -3.69
CA LEU A 62 4.24 -8.66 -2.25
C LEU A 62 3.07 -9.61 -1.96
N PRO A 63 3.21 -10.53 -0.99
CA PRO A 63 2.11 -11.37 -0.59
C PRO A 63 1.02 -10.56 0.14
N LEU A 64 -0.24 -10.98 -0.03
CA LEU A 64 -1.41 -10.23 0.44
C LEU A 64 -1.52 -10.16 1.96
N ASP A 65 -1.00 -11.15 2.69
CA ASP A 65 -1.00 -11.21 4.15
C ASP A 65 -0.16 -10.08 4.78
N ILE A 66 0.72 -9.41 4.03
CA ILE A 66 1.43 -8.22 4.52
C ILE A 66 0.46 -7.07 4.78
N PHE A 67 -0.59 -6.96 3.97
CA PHE A 67 -1.60 -5.91 4.10
C PHE A 67 -2.87 -6.41 4.81
N LEU A 68 -3.19 -7.70 4.65
CA LEU A 68 -4.43 -8.29 5.11
C LEU A 68 -4.25 -9.15 6.37
N ASP A 69 -5.18 -9.03 7.30
CA ASP A 69 -5.33 -9.89 8.45
C ASP A 69 -6.19 -11.10 8.07
N LEU A 70 -5.55 -12.18 7.62
CA LEU A 70 -6.22 -13.39 7.14
C LEU A 70 -6.70 -14.32 8.28
N SER A 71 -6.86 -13.79 9.49
CA SER A 71 -7.27 -14.53 10.68
C SER A 71 -8.76 -14.83 10.73
#